data_AF-A0A1F7A4A3-F1
#
_entry.id   AF-A0A1F7A4A3-F1
#
_cell.length_a   1.000
_cell.length_b   1.000
_cell.length_c   1.000
_cell.angle_alpha   90.00
_cell.angle_beta   90.00
_cell.angle_gamma   90.00
#
_symmetry.space_group_name_H-M   'P 1'
#
loop_
_entity.id
_entity.type
_entity.pdbx_description
1 polymer ?
#
loop_
_entity_poly.entity_id
_entity_poly.type
_entity_poly.pdbx_seq_one_letter_code
_entity_poly.pdbx_strand_id
1 'polypeptide(L)'
;MSVNEASMPEILNDDDYEELWVVILTSKGRYYLSKNQARLVQEALAKGERGAIVFETFAISIPYITEFYRERRFLKDAKALPMRATEPEYKPMSPEKWKKFREEVYKNIGKPTPKNK
;
A
#
# COMPACT_ATOMS: atom_id res chain seq x y z
N MET A 1 -11.23 -1.55 -31.20
CA MET A 1 -11.57 -0.99 -29.88
C MET A 1 -10.96 -1.91 -28.84
N SER A 2 -9.75 -1.59 -28.39
CA SER A 2 -8.89 -2.44 -27.56
C SER A 2 -9.35 -2.39 -26.10
N VAL A 3 -9.51 -3.54 -25.45
CA VAL A 3 -10.14 -3.69 -24.12
C VAL A 3 -9.10 -3.66 -22.97
N ASN A 4 -7.85 -3.25 -23.23
CA ASN A 4 -6.75 -3.47 -22.29
C ASN A 4 -6.26 -2.23 -21.52
N GLU A 5 -6.96 -1.09 -21.55
CA GLU A 5 -6.51 0.13 -20.83
C GLU A 5 -7.06 0.28 -19.39
N ALA A 6 -8.03 -0.53 -18.97
CA ALA A 6 -8.65 -0.41 -17.64
C ALA A 6 -7.89 -1.12 -16.50
N SER A 7 -6.73 -1.71 -16.78
CA SER A 7 -5.95 -2.52 -15.83
C SER A 7 -4.49 -2.07 -15.71
N MET A 8 -4.20 -0.79 -15.93
CA MET A 8 -2.96 -0.23 -15.40
C MET A 8 -3.22 0.15 -13.93
N PRO A 9 -2.47 -0.38 -12.96
CA PRO A 9 -2.56 0.14 -11.60
C PRO A 9 -2.24 1.63 -11.69
N GLU A 10 -3.15 2.49 -11.22
CA GLU A 10 -2.84 3.90 -11.04
C GLU A 10 -1.50 4.00 -10.33
N ILE A 11 -0.59 4.83 -10.86
CA ILE A 11 0.73 5.01 -10.27
C ILE A 11 0.51 5.63 -8.89
N LEU A 12 0.61 4.80 -7.85
CA LEU A 12 0.46 5.23 -6.47
C LEU A 12 1.64 6.14 -6.11
N ASN A 13 1.35 7.38 -5.77
CA ASN A 13 2.33 8.36 -5.33
C ASN A 13 2.54 8.27 -3.83
N ASP A 14 3.67 8.77 -3.34
CA ASP A 14 3.99 8.72 -1.91
C ASP A 14 3.01 9.54 -1.04
N ASP A 15 2.31 10.51 -1.64
CA ASP A 15 1.27 11.31 -0.99
C ASP A 15 -0.05 10.56 -0.80
N ASP A 16 -0.22 9.42 -1.47
CA ASP A 16 -1.38 8.53 -1.33
C ASP A 16 -1.31 7.69 -0.05
N TYR A 17 -0.16 7.73 0.64
CA TYR A 17 0.08 6.97 1.85
C TYR A 17 0.11 7.86 3.08
N GLU A 18 -0.52 7.39 4.13
CA GLU A 18 -0.29 7.84 5.49
C GLU A 18 0.69 6.91 6.20
N GLU A 19 1.50 7.50 7.07
CA GLU A 19 2.54 6.78 7.81
C GLU A 19 2.47 7.10 9.28
N LEU A 20 2.61 6.05 10.09
CA LEU A 20 2.81 6.14 11.53
C LEU A 20 4.26 5.76 11.84
N TRP A 21 4.96 6.68 12.48
CA TRP A 21 6.34 6.51 12.89
C TRP A 21 6.43 6.45 14.42
N VAL A 22 7.41 5.72 14.91
CA VAL A 22 7.66 5.56 16.34
C VAL A 22 9.05 6.09 16.65
N VAL A 23 9.12 6.95 17.66
CA VAL A 23 10.37 7.37 18.31
C VAL A 23 10.38 6.82 19.73
N ILE A 24 11.46 6.16 20.11
CA ILE A 24 11.71 5.72 21.48
C ILE A 24 12.92 6.46 22.02
N LEU A 25 12.75 7.03 23.21
CA LEU A 25 13.82 7.68 23.96
C LEU A 25 14.42 6.75 25.00
N THR A 26 15.68 7.00 25.39
CA THR A 26 16.38 6.28 26.47
C THR A 26 15.61 6.31 27.79
N SER A 27 14.84 7.37 28.04
CA SER A 27 13.99 7.54 29.23
C SER A 27 12.67 6.75 29.19
N LYS A 28 12.52 5.80 28.24
CA LYS A 28 11.29 5.02 27.96
C LYS A 28 10.11 5.84 27.43
N GLY A 29 10.33 7.06 26.98
CA GLY A 29 9.31 7.84 26.26
C GLY A 29 9.08 7.26 24.86
N ARG A 30 7.87 6.80 24.56
CA ARG A 30 7.45 6.35 23.22
C ARG A 30 6.52 7.39 22.61
N TYR A 31 6.90 7.94 21.46
CA TYR A 31 6.11 8.92 20.72
C TYR A 31 5.68 8.35 19.38
N TYR A 32 4.44 8.66 19.02
CA TYR A 32 3.86 8.32 17.73
C TYR A 32 3.81 9.59 16.88
N LEU A 33 4.45 9.54 15.72
CA LEU A 33 4.62 10.67 14.82
C LEU A 33 3.89 10.41 13.52
N SER A 34 3.24 11.47 13.00
CA SER A 34 2.76 11.48 11.62
C SER A 34 3.94 11.58 10.64
N LYS A 35 3.69 11.28 9.36
CA LYS A 35 4.67 11.41 8.26
C LYS A 35 5.44 12.74 8.29
N ASN A 36 4.75 13.86 8.50
CA ASN A 36 5.38 15.19 8.50
C ASN A 36 6.27 15.40 9.73
N GLN A 37 5.82 14.99 10.91
CA GLN A 37 6.61 15.09 12.14
C GLN A 37 7.85 14.19 12.07
N ALA A 38 7.70 12.98 11.53
CA ALA A 38 8.80 12.04 11.32
C ALA A 38 9.85 12.60 10.35
N ARG A 39 9.43 13.32 9.30
CA ARG A 39 10.34 13.97 8.36
C ARG A 39 11.22 15.01 9.03
N LEU A 40 10.67 15.80 9.97
CA LEU A 40 11.46 16.78 10.74
C LEU A 40 12.51 16.07 11.62
N VAL A 41 12.14 14.96 12.25
CA VAL A 41 13.08 14.16 13.05
C VAL A 41 14.18 13.56 12.18
N GLN A 42 13.83 13.02 11.00
CA GLN A 42 14.81 12.51 10.04
C GLN A 42 15.79 13.58 9.59
N GLU A 43 15.29 14.77 9.26
CA GLU A 43 16.11 15.88 8.79
C GLU A 43 17.09 16.34 9.88
N ALA A 44 16.62 16.47 11.13
CA ALA A 44 17.47 16.87 12.24
C ALA A 44 18.54 15.81 12.57
N LEU A 45 18.19 14.52 12.48
CA LEU A 45 19.14 13.41 12.62
C LEU A 45 20.19 13.42 11.50
N ALA A 46 19.77 13.63 10.25
CA ALA A 46 20.65 13.70 9.10
C ALA A 46 21.61 14.90 9.16
N LYS A 47 21.16 16.02 9.71
CA LYS A 47 21.98 17.23 9.96
C LYS A 47 22.90 17.09 11.18
N GLY A 48 22.72 16.06 12.01
CA GLY A 48 23.49 15.88 13.24
C GLY A 48 23.15 16.88 14.34
N GLU A 49 21.93 17.40 14.36
CA GLU A 49 21.47 18.33 15.39
C GLU A 49 21.47 17.65 16.78
N ARG A 50 21.89 18.39 17.81
CA ARG A 50 21.94 17.89 19.20
C ARG A 50 20.88 18.51 20.11
N GLY A 51 19.92 19.23 19.52
CA GLY A 51 18.85 19.92 20.23
C GLY A 51 17.63 19.03 20.51
N ALA A 52 16.50 19.68 20.77
CA ALA A 52 15.21 19.03 20.87
C ALA A 52 14.26 19.62 19.82
N ILE A 53 13.43 18.75 19.24
CA ILE A 53 12.35 19.15 18.33
C ILE A 53 11.11 19.32 19.20
N VAL A 54 10.60 20.55 19.24
CA VAL A 54 9.42 20.91 20.03
C VAL A 54 8.20 20.90 19.12
N PHE A 55 7.22 20.09 19.48
CA PHE A 55 5.87 20.10 18.93
C PHE A 55 4.93 20.78 19.91
N GLU A 56 3.71 21.07 19.46
CA GLU A 56 2.70 21.74 20.29
C GLU A 56 2.40 20.99 21.59
N THR A 57 2.40 19.65 21.57
CA THR A 57 1.98 18.81 22.70
C THR A 57 3.12 18.07 23.40
N PHE A 58 4.31 17.99 22.80
CA PHE A 58 5.46 17.27 23.36
C PHE A 58 6.77 17.72 22.73
N ALA A 59 7.90 17.32 23.34
CA ALA A 59 9.24 17.58 22.80
C ALA A 59 10.05 16.29 22.71
N ILE A 60 10.82 16.16 21.63
CA ILE A 60 11.71 15.02 21.37
C ILE A 60 13.14 15.52 21.41
N SER A 61 13.89 15.10 22.43
CA SER A 61 15.32 15.39 22.53
C SER A 61 16.11 14.44 21.65
N ILE A 62 16.75 14.95 20.60
CA ILE A 62 17.44 14.17 19.57
C ILE A 62 18.55 13.28 20.15
N PRO A 63 19.42 13.77 21.08
CA PRO A 63 20.49 12.95 21.64
C PRO A 63 20.01 11.73 22.43
N TYR A 64 18.74 11.70 22.85
CA TYR A 64 18.16 10.61 23.64
C TYR A 64 17.33 9.65 22.79
N ILE A 65 17.27 9.84 21.47
CA ILE A 65 16.58 8.90 20.57
C ILE A 65 17.39 7.61 20.51
N THR A 66 16.79 6.50 20.95
CA THR A 66 17.38 5.16 20.86
C THR A 66 16.88 4.40 19.65
N GLU A 67 15.59 4.52 19.34
CA GLU A 67 14.98 3.87 18.18
C GLU A 67 14.09 4.84 17.42
N PHE A 68 14.14 4.75 16.10
CA PHE A 68 13.29 5.52 15.21
C PHE A 68 12.97 4.69 13.97
N TYR A 69 11.71 4.32 13.80
CA TYR A 69 11.27 3.46 12.69
C TYR A 69 9.81 3.73 12.29
N ARG A 70 9.46 3.31 11.07
CA ARG A 70 8.09 3.36 10.56
C ARG A 70 7.34 2.13 11.04
N GLU A 71 6.27 2.31 11.82
CA GLU A 71 5.46 1.22 12.34
C GLU A 71 4.39 0.79 11.34
N ARG A 72 3.72 1.74 10.68
CA ARG A 72 2.66 1.46 9.71
C ARG A 72 2.73 2.40 8.51
N ARG A 73 2.34 1.88 7.35
CA ARG A 73 2.08 2.63 6.12
C ARG A 73 0.76 2.14 5.55
N PHE A 74 -0.19 3.03 5.30
CA PHE A 74 -1.53 2.69 4.82
C PHE A 74 -1.97 3.66 3.73
N LEU A 75 -2.77 3.16 2.78
CA LEU A 75 -3.36 3.99 1.73
C LEU A 75 -4.46 4.87 2.33
N LYS A 76 -4.50 6.13 1.92
CA LYS A 76 -5.59 7.05 2.27
C LYS A 76 -6.92 6.53 1.74
N ASP A 77 -7.99 6.76 2.49
CA ASP A 77 -9.33 6.19 2.32
C ASP A 77 -9.82 6.09 0.86
N ALA A 78 -9.57 7.10 0.02
CA ALA A 78 -10.01 7.12 -1.39
C ALA A 78 -9.29 6.11 -2.29
N LYS A 79 -8.10 5.66 -1.91
CA LYS A 79 -7.24 4.70 -2.64
C LYS A 79 -7.05 3.39 -1.89
N ALA A 80 -7.65 3.25 -0.70
CA ALA A 80 -7.66 2.00 0.02
C ALA A 80 -8.48 0.97 -0.76
N LEU A 81 -7.85 -0.16 -1.10
CA LEU A 81 -8.56 -1.27 -1.72
C LEU A 81 -9.70 -1.71 -0.79
N PRO A 82 -10.87 -2.08 -1.35
CA PRO A 82 -12.00 -2.51 -0.54
C PRO A 82 -11.57 -3.65 0.39
N MET A 83 -11.95 -3.55 1.67
CA MET A 83 -11.54 -4.44 2.76
C MET A 83 -11.90 -5.93 2.53
N ARG A 84 -12.77 -6.19 1.55
CA ARG A 84 -13.11 -7.52 1.03
C ARG A 84 -12.89 -7.54 -0.47
N ALA A 85 -12.22 -8.58 -0.97
CA ALA A 85 -12.27 -8.94 -2.37
C ALA A 85 -13.74 -9.21 -2.70
N THR A 86 -14.40 -8.25 -3.34
CA THR A 86 -15.78 -8.43 -3.76
C THR A 86 -15.69 -9.30 -5.00
N GLU A 87 -16.00 -10.60 -4.87
CA GLU A 87 -16.15 -11.45 -6.05
C GLU A 87 -17.20 -10.77 -6.94
N PRO A 88 -16.88 -10.48 -8.22
CA PRO A 88 -17.87 -9.94 -9.12
C PRO A 88 -19.05 -10.91 -9.19
N GLU A 89 -20.28 -10.38 -9.18
CA GLU A 89 -21.49 -11.21 -9.29
C GLU A 89 -21.33 -12.24 -10.40
N TYR A 90 -21.54 -13.52 -10.07
CA TYR A 90 -21.42 -14.61 -11.03
C TYR A 90 -22.47 -14.42 -12.14
N LYS A 91 -22.02 -13.99 -13.32
CA LYS A 91 -22.83 -13.94 -14.53
C LYS A 91 -22.61 -15.23 -15.32
N PRO A 92 -23.56 -16.19 -15.32
CA PRO A 92 -23.40 -17.41 -16.10
C PRO A 92 -23.20 -17.05 -17.58
N MET A 93 -22.12 -17.58 -18.15
CA MET A 93 -21.81 -17.38 -19.56
C MET A 93 -22.79 -18.21 -20.41
N SER A 94 -23.29 -17.64 -21.51
CA SER A 94 -24.16 -18.42 -22.41
C SER A 94 -23.41 -19.63 -22.99
N PRO A 95 -24.08 -20.76 -23.25
CA PRO A 95 -23.44 -22.01 -23.70
C PRO A 95 -22.58 -21.84 -24.97
N GLU A 96 -22.99 -20.95 -25.87
CA GLU A 96 -22.26 -20.65 -27.11
C GLU A 96 -20.98 -19.86 -26.86
N LYS A 97 -21.02 -18.87 -25.96
CA LYS A 97 -19.83 -18.10 -25.56
C LYS A 97 -18.84 -18.97 -24.81
N TRP A 98 -19.33 -19.91 -23.99
CA TRP A 98 -18.50 -20.85 -23.25
C TRP A 98 -17.72 -21.81 -24.16
N LYS A 99 -18.34 -22.29 -25.25
CA LYS A 99 -17.66 -23.14 -26.23
C LYS A 99 -16.51 -22.40 -26.92
N LYS A 100 -16.78 -21.19 -27.40
CA LYS A 100 -15.76 -20.34 -28.05
C LYS A 100 -14.61 -20.00 -27.10
N PHE A 101 -14.93 -19.61 -25.86
CA PHE A 101 -13.93 -19.32 -24.84
C PHE A 101 -13.06 -20.55 -24.53
N ARG A 102 -13.67 -21.74 -24.40
CA ARG A 102 -12.90 -22.98 -24.24
C ARG A 102 -11.97 -23.25 -25.42
N GLU A 103 -12.46 -23.20 -26.64
CA GLU A 103 -11.64 -23.44 -27.84
C GLU A 103 -10.44 -22.48 -27.91
N GLU A 104 -10.66 -21.21 -27.60
CA GLU A 104 -9.63 -20.18 -27.59
C GLU A 104 -8.60 -20.40 -26.48
N VAL A 105 -9.04 -20.73 -25.26
CA VAL A 105 -8.15 -21.09 -24.16
C VAL A 105 -7.31 -22.31 -24.54
N TYR A 106 -7.93 -23.41 -24.96
CA TYR A 106 -7.23 -24.65 -25.33
C TYR A 106 -6.20 -24.44 -26.45
N LYS A 107 -6.51 -23.59 -27.43
CA LYS A 107 -5.57 -23.17 -28.48
C LYS A 107 -4.37 -22.40 -27.90
N ASN A 108 -4.59 -21.49 -26.96
CA ASN A 108 -3.53 -20.69 -26.33
C ASN A 108 -2.61 -21.51 -25.40
N ILE A 109 -3.14 -22.52 -24.71
CA ILE A 109 -2.36 -23.47 -23.89
C ILE A 109 -1.81 -24.67 -24.70
N GLY A 110 -2.00 -24.70 -26.02
CA GLY A 110 -1.44 -25.71 -26.92
C GLY A 110 -1.97 -27.13 -26.70
N LYS A 111 -3.16 -27.28 -26.11
CA LYS A 111 -3.77 -28.59 -25.79
C LYS A 111 -5.01 -28.83 -26.66
N PRO A 112 -5.28 -30.08 -27.06
CA PRO A 112 -6.51 -30.39 -27.79
C PRO A 112 -7.74 -30.21 -26.89
N THR A 113 -8.77 -29.55 -27.41
CA THR A 113 -10.05 -29.35 -26.72
C THR A 113 -10.73 -30.70 -26.48
N PRO A 114 -11.16 -31.03 -25.24
CA PRO A 114 -11.83 -32.30 -24.97
C PRO A 114 -13.19 -32.33 -25.68
N LYS A 115 -13.44 -33.38 -26.45
CA LYS A 115 -14.77 -33.66 -27.01
C LYS A 115 -15.65 -34.17 -25.87
N ASN A 116 -16.69 -33.41 -25.52
CA ASN A 116 -17.73 -33.89 -24.62
C ASN A 116 -18.34 -35.17 -25.24
N LYS A 117 -18.31 -36.29 -24.50
CA LYS A 117 -19.17 -37.45 -24.76
C LYS A 117 -20.59 -37.16 -24.29
#